data_AF-A0A7S1PX65-F1
#
_entry.id   AF-A0A7S1PX65-F1
#
_cell.length_a   1.000
_cell.length_b   1.000
_cell.length_c   1.000
_cell.angle_alpha   90.00
_cell.angle_beta   90.00
_cell.angle_gamma   90.00
#
_symmetry.space_group_name_H-M   'P 1'
#
loop_
_entity.id
_entity.type
_entity.pdbx_description
1 polymer ?
#
loop_
_entity_poly.entity_id
_entity_poly.type
_entity_poly.pdbx_seq_one_letter_code
_entity_poly.pdbx_strand_id
1 'polypeptide(L)'
;EGMIHEAHPIVCGVWKPKGEVPGMKPTHNGLVPFNNASDEIFEALRDLHSSQVGGILHQKSLSVKAAYDRRKELQIREFRDFLQQVPERHRLVTLHTYVAKELIAAAKTPAYRRRLDMEHNAILQS
;
A
#
# COMPACT_ATOMS: atom_id res chain seq x y z
N GLU A 1 -4.67 -7.48 4.37
CA GLU A 1 -4.42 -6.89 5.70
C GLU A 1 -3.64 -7.82 6.63
N GLY A 2 -3.97 -9.11 6.69
CA GLY A 2 -3.29 -10.10 7.57
C GLY A 2 -1.76 -10.13 7.47
N MET A 3 -1.19 -10.12 6.26
CA MET A 3 0.28 -10.10 6.07
C MET A 3 0.96 -8.86 6.66
N ILE A 4 0.27 -7.71 6.67
CA ILE A 4 0.84 -6.48 7.24
C ILE A 4 0.91 -6.61 8.75
N HIS A 5 -0.15 -7.07 9.40
CA HIS A 5 -0.14 -7.26 10.86
C HIS A 5 0.95 -8.21 11.34
N GLU A 6 1.26 -9.21 10.52
CA GLU A 6 2.26 -10.22 10.81
C GLU A 6 3.71 -9.74 10.63
N ALA A 7 3.99 -8.99 9.55
CA ALA A 7 5.34 -8.52 9.26
C ALA A 7 5.68 -7.18 9.94
N HIS A 8 4.72 -6.26 9.95
CA HIS A 8 4.85 -4.87 10.42
C HIS A 8 3.50 -4.36 10.93
N PRO A 9 3.15 -4.61 12.20
CA PRO A 9 1.82 -4.33 12.70
C PRO A 9 1.41 -2.88 12.47
N ILE A 10 0.28 -2.69 11.80
CA ILE A 10 -0.43 -1.41 11.80
C ILE A 10 -1.02 -1.25 13.20
N VAL A 11 -0.59 -0.20 13.90
CA VAL A 11 -1.12 0.13 15.23
C VAL A 11 -1.84 1.45 15.10
N CYS A 12 -3.13 1.50 15.41
CA CYS A 12 -3.94 2.73 15.34
C CYS A 12 -3.85 3.46 13.96
N GLY A 13 -3.84 2.70 12.85
CA GLY A 13 -3.82 3.25 11.50
C GLY A 13 -2.47 3.79 11.04
N VAL A 14 -1.41 3.68 11.84
CA VAL A 14 -0.05 4.07 11.45
C VAL A 14 0.84 2.85 11.22
N TRP A 15 1.80 3.02 10.31
CA TRP A 15 2.77 2.00 9.92
C TRP A 15 4.20 2.55 10.04
N LYS A 16 5.14 1.70 10.46
CA LYS A 16 6.56 2.06 10.59
C LYS A 16 7.34 1.51 9.38
N PRO A 17 7.77 2.37 8.43
CA PRO A 17 8.60 1.92 7.32
C PRO A 17 10.00 1.51 7.79
N LYS A 18 10.64 0.61 7.03
CA LYS A 18 12.07 0.30 7.20
C LYS A 18 12.99 1.40 6.68
N GLY A 19 12.50 2.27 5.80
CA GLY A 19 13.25 3.36 5.20
C GLY A 19 12.38 4.57 4.86
N GLU A 20 12.94 5.52 4.12
CA GLU A 20 12.18 6.68 3.69
C GLU A 20 11.17 6.31 2.60
N VAL A 21 9.93 6.80 2.77
CA VAL A 21 8.85 6.65 1.78
C VAL A 21 8.72 7.97 1.02
N PRO A 22 8.93 7.99 -0.31
CA PRO A 22 8.86 9.21 -1.10
C PRO A 22 7.50 9.92 -0.94
N GLY A 23 7.55 11.23 -0.72
CA GLY A 23 6.34 12.06 -0.59
C GLY A 23 5.55 11.86 0.70
N MET A 24 6.08 11.11 1.68
CA MET A 24 5.49 10.98 3.01
C MET A 24 6.26 11.82 4.02
N LYS A 25 5.53 12.48 4.90
CA LYS A 25 6.11 13.12 6.08
C LYS A 25 5.94 12.18 7.27
N PRO A 26 7.01 11.51 7.74
CA PRO A 26 6.92 10.71 8.95
C PRO A 26 6.66 11.63 10.16
N THR A 27 5.98 11.08 11.16
CA THR A 27 5.90 11.68 12.49
C THR A 27 7.27 11.71 13.16
N HIS A 28 7.39 12.39 14.30
CA HIS A 28 8.63 12.44 15.10
C HIS A 28 9.20 11.04 15.46
N ASN A 29 8.35 10.01 15.51
CA ASN A 29 8.74 8.62 15.79
C ASN A 29 8.97 7.78 14.53
N GLY A 30 8.99 8.39 13.34
CA GLY A 30 9.18 7.69 12.07
C GLY A 30 7.92 6.97 11.57
N LEU A 31 6.76 7.18 12.20
CA LEU A 31 5.50 6.53 11.80
C LEU A 31 4.84 7.29 10.66
N VAL A 32 4.24 6.56 9.71
CA VAL A 32 3.52 7.09 8.55
C VAL A 32 2.05 6.67 8.65
N PRO A 33 1.08 7.58 8.44
CA PRO A 33 -0.34 7.22 8.34
C PRO A 33 -0.59 6.25 7.16
N PHE A 34 -1.25 5.13 7.44
CA PHE A 34 -1.42 4.02 6.48
C PHE A 34 -2.86 3.59 6.27
N ASN A 35 -3.68 3.63 7.31
CA ASN A 35 -5.11 3.37 7.26
C ASN A 35 -5.80 4.70 7.59
N ASN A 36 -6.42 5.31 6.59
CA ASN A 36 -7.43 6.34 6.79
C ASN A 36 -8.75 5.79 6.24
N ALA A 37 -9.87 6.07 6.90
CA ALA A 37 -11.21 5.59 6.52
C ALA A 37 -11.72 6.11 5.14
N SER A 38 -10.87 6.73 4.34
CA SER A 38 -11.17 7.23 3.00
C SER A 38 -10.09 6.84 1.98
N ASP A 39 -9.22 5.90 2.33
CA ASP A 39 -8.18 5.38 1.43
C ASP A 39 -8.77 4.32 0.50
N GLU A 40 -9.22 4.76 -0.67
CA GLU A 40 -9.79 3.90 -1.72
C GLU A 40 -8.82 2.80 -2.21
N ILE A 41 -7.51 2.98 -2.01
CA ILE A 41 -6.50 2.00 -2.42
C ILE A 41 -6.39 0.94 -1.34
N PHE A 42 -6.36 1.33 -0.07
CA PHE A 42 -6.37 0.39 1.03
C PHE A 42 -7.63 -0.50 0.99
N GLU A 43 -8.81 0.08 0.78
CA GLU A 43 -10.06 -0.68 0.64
C GLU A 43 -10.01 -1.70 -0.50
N ALA A 44 -9.44 -1.31 -1.65
CA ALA A 44 -9.28 -2.21 -2.79
C ALA A 44 -8.27 -3.34 -2.55
N LEU A 45 -7.34 -3.19 -1.60
CA LEU A 45 -6.25 -4.13 -1.36
C LEU A 45 -6.44 -5.01 -0.13
N ARG A 46 -7.18 -4.55 0.90
CA ARG A 46 -7.18 -5.16 2.23
C ARG A 46 -7.59 -6.64 2.23
N ASP A 47 -8.56 -7.00 1.40
CA ASP A 47 -9.17 -8.34 1.35
C ASP A 47 -8.63 -9.18 0.18
N LEU A 48 -7.69 -8.65 -0.61
CA LEU A 48 -7.12 -9.37 -1.74
C LEU A 48 -6.03 -10.34 -1.32
N HIS A 49 -5.91 -11.43 -2.10
CA HIS A 49 -4.74 -12.28 -2.01
C HIS A 49 -3.48 -11.52 -2.47
N SER A 50 -2.35 -11.78 -1.82
CA SER A 50 -1.10 -11.03 -2.04
C SER A 50 -0.60 -11.05 -3.50
N SER A 51 -0.90 -12.11 -4.24
CA SER A 51 -0.59 -12.22 -5.68
C SER A 51 -1.34 -11.21 -6.56
N GLN A 52 -2.49 -10.71 -6.11
CA GLN A 52 -3.34 -9.77 -6.86
C GLN A 52 -2.96 -8.30 -6.60
N VAL A 53 -2.35 -8.02 -5.44
CA VAL A 53 -1.99 -6.67 -4.98
C VAL A 53 -1.15 -5.92 -6.01
N GLY A 54 -0.15 -6.58 -6.61
CA GLY A 54 0.71 -5.95 -7.61
C GLY A 54 -0.03 -5.48 -8.87
N GLY A 55 -1.02 -6.26 -9.33
CA GLY A 55 -1.83 -5.92 -10.50
C GLY A 55 -2.71 -4.70 -10.26
N ILE A 56 -3.36 -4.63 -9.09
CA ILE A 56 -4.21 -3.48 -8.72
C ILE A 56 -3.38 -2.21 -8.55
N LEU A 57 -2.23 -2.28 -7.88
CA LEU A 57 -1.32 -1.14 -7.73
C LEU A 57 -0.83 -0.63 -9.09
N HIS A 58 -0.51 -1.55 -10.02
CA HIS A 58 -0.14 -1.18 -11.37
C HIS A 58 -1.27 -0.43 -12.09
N GLN A 59 -2.49 -0.95 -12.06
CA GLN A 59 -3.65 -0.28 -12.66
C GLN A 59 -3.89 1.13 -12.07
N LYS A 60 -3.82 1.28 -10.74
CA LYS A 60 -3.98 2.58 -10.08
C LYS A 60 -2.85 3.55 -10.46
N SER A 61 -1.60 3.07 -10.57
CA SER A 61 -0.48 3.91 -11.05
C SER A 61 -0.67 4.41 -12.48
N LEU A 62 -1.19 3.56 -13.38
CA LEU A 62 -1.52 3.97 -14.75
C LEU A 62 -2.64 5.01 -14.78
N SER A 63 -3.65 4.86 -13.93
CA SER A 63 -4.71 5.85 -13.78
C SER A 63 -4.19 7.20 -13.30
N VAL A 64 -3.26 7.22 -12.34
CA VAL A 64 -2.62 8.46 -11.86
C VAL A 64 -1.79 9.10 -12.98
N LYS A 65 -0.99 8.31 -13.69
CA LYS A 65 -0.21 8.79 -14.84
C LYS A 65 -1.10 9.43 -15.90
N ALA A 66 -2.16 8.75 -16.32
CA ALA A 66 -3.11 9.26 -17.30
C ALA A 66 -3.77 10.57 -16.85
N ALA A 67 -4.05 10.73 -15.55
CA ALA A 67 -4.58 11.98 -15.01
C ALA A 67 -3.58 13.13 -15.14
N TYR A 68 -2.29 12.90 -14.83
CA TYR A 68 -1.25 13.92 -15.00
C TYR A 68 -1.04 14.29 -16.48
N ASP A 69 -1.09 13.32 -17.39
CA ASP A 69 -0.91 13.56 -18.83
C ASP A 69 -2.03 14.49 -19.37
N ARG A 70 -3.27 14.30 -18.92
CA ARG A 70 -4.43 15.13 -19.29
C ARG A 70 -4.49 16.50 -18.60
N ARG A 71 -3.59 16.80 -17.64
CA ARG A 71 -3.62 18.05 -16.86
C ARG A 71 -3.68 19.31 -17.74
N LYS A 72 -3.01 19.29 -18.89
CA LYS A 72 -2.94 20.44 -19.82
C LYS A 72 -4.24 20.69 -20.59
N GLU A 73 -5.16 19.73 -20.59
CA GLU A 73 -6.40 19.74 -21.35
C GLU A 73 -7.61 20.10 -20.46
N LEU A 74 -7.41 20.24 -19.16
CA LEU A 74 -8.48 20.46 -18.17
C LEU A 74 -9.04 21.88 -18.25
N GLN A 75 -10.37 21.98 -18.17
CA GLN A 75 -11.06 23.25 -17.94
C GLN A 75 -10.86 23.74 -16.50
N ILE A 76 -11.04 25.04 -16.25
CA ILE A 76 -10.81 25.66 -14.93
C ILE A 76 -11.57 24.94 -13.79
N ARG A 77 -12.81 24.49 -14.05
CA ARG A 77 -13.62 23.77 -13.06
C ARG A 77 -13.04 22.40 -12.71
N GLU A 78 -12.56 21.66 -13.71
CA GLU A 78 -11.97 20.33 -13.56
C GLU A 78 -10.56 20.41 -12.94
N PHE A 79 -9.86 21.53 -13.17
CA PHE A 79 -8.53 21.76 -12.64
C PHE A 79 -8.49 21.85 -11.11
N ARG A 80 -9.52 22.45 -10.50
CA ARG A 80 -9.64 22.51 -9.03
C ARG A 80 -9.72 21.11 -8.42
N ASP A 81 -10.58 20.26 -8.99
CA ASP A 81 -10.79 18.91 -8.49
C ASP A 81 -9.55 18.04 -8.74
N PHE A 82 -8.85 18.26 -9.87
CA PHE A 82 -7.55 17.66 -10.15
C PHE A 82 -6.51 17.98 -9.07
N LEU A 83 -6.38 19.25 -8.67
CA LEU A 83 -5.38 19.69 -7.68
C LEU A 83 -5.55 19.03 -6.32
N GLN A 84 -6.77 18.65 -5.94
CA GLN A 84 -7.05 17.99 -4.68
C GLN A 84 -6.89 16.46 -4.78
N GLN A 85 -7.48 15.86 -5.82
CA GLN A 85 -7.62 14.40 -5.86
C GLN A 85 -6.42 13.66 -6.45
N VAL A 86 -5.75 14.22 -7.45
CA VAL A 86 -4.68 13.49 -8.16
C VAL A 86 -3.40 13.40 -7.34
N PRO A 87 -2.92 14.48 -6.68
CA PRO A 87 -1.78 14.38 -5.77
C PRO A 87 -2.02 13.40 -4.61
N GLU A 88 -3.22 13.39 -4.03
CA GLU A 88 -3.54 12.47 -2.94
C GLU A 88 -3.57 11.02 -3.42
N ARG A 89 -4.21 10.72 -4.56
CA ARG A 89 -4.17 9.37 -5.15
C ARG A 89 -2.74 8.91 -5.46
N HIS A 90 -1.90 9.81 -5.99
CA HIS A 90 -0.49 9.51 -6.24
C HIS A 90 0.25 9.18 -4.94
N ARG A 91 0.01 9.96 -3.89
CA ARG A 91 0.56 9.72 -2.54
C ARG A 91 0.16 8.33 -2.04
N LEU A 92 -1.12 7.98 -2.12
CA LEU A 92 -1.63 6.67 -1.68
C LEU A 92 -1.04 5.50 -2.50
N VAL A 93 -0.98 5.61 -3.83
CA VAL A 93 -0.35 4.57 -4.68
C VAL A 93 1.11 4.34 -4.27
N THR A 94 1.83 5.42 -3.99
CA THR A 94 3.24 5.36 -3.58
C THR A 94 3.40 4.63 -2.24
N LEU A 95 2.56 4.98 -1.26
CA LEU A 95 2.55 4.34 0.05
C LEU A 95 2.32 2.83 -0.05
N HIS A 96 1.22 2.43 -0.69
CA HIS A 96 0.84 1.02 -0.79
C HIS A 96 1.80 0.21 -1.65
N THR A 97 2.44 0.84 -2.65
CA THR A 97 3.54 0.22 -3.41
C THR A 97 4.74 -0.06 -2.52
N TYR A 98 5.12 0.88 -1.67
CA TYR A 98 6.26 0.73 -0.78
C TYR A 98 5.98 -0.35 0.29
N VAL A 99 4.79 -0.33 0.90
CA VAL A 99 4.36 -1.37 1.84
C VAL A 99 4.33 -2.75 1.18
N ALA A 100 3.71 -2.88 0.01
CA ALA A 100 3.67 -4.16 -0.71
C ALA A 100 5.08 -4.70 -1.00
N LYS A 101 6.04 -3.84 -1.38
CA LYS A 101 7.44 -4.24 -1.57
C LYS A 101 8.07 -4.77 -0.27
N GLU A 102 7.88 -4.09 0.85
CA GLU A 102 8.40 -4.54 2.14
C GLU A 102 7.80 -5.87 2.60
N LEU A 103 6.49 -6.06 2.42
CA LEU A 103 5.82 -7.33 2.75
C LEU A 103 6.30 -8.48 1.87
N ILE A 104 6.41 -8.25 0.56
CA ILE A 104 6.93 -9.26 -0.37
C ILE A 104 8.37 -9.63 -0.01
N ALA A 105 9.20 -8.66 0.37
CA ALA A 105 10.56 -8.92 0.83
C ALA A 105 10.57 -9.75 2.12
N ALA A 106 9.71 -9.42 3.10
CA ALA A 106 9.56 -10.20 4.33
C ALA A 106 9.08 -11.64 4.05
N ALA A 107 8.09 -11.80 3.18
CA ALA A 107 7.52 -13.09 2.81
C ALA A 107 8.47 -14.00 2.01
N LYS A 108 9.49 -13.42 1.38
CA LYS A 108 10.54 -14.18 0.66
C LYS A 108 11.62 -14.75 1.59
N THR A 109 11.66 -14.38 2.87
CA THR A 109 12.69 -14.86 3.78
C THR A 109 12.52 -16.35 4.08
N PRO A 110 13.63 -17.12 4.21
CA PRO A 110 13.56 -18.54 4.56
C PRO A 110 12.88 -18.80 5.91
N ALA A 111 13.02 -17.87 6.86
CA ALA A 111 12.35 -17.95 8.16
C ALA A 111 10.81 -17.89 8.00
N TYR A 112 10.31 -16.99 7.15
CA TYR A 112 8.88 -16.88 6.86
C TYR A 112 8.34 -18.15 6.22
N ARG A 113 9.02 -18.68 5.19
CA ARG A 113 8.61 -19.92 4.50
C ARG A 113 8.60 -21.13 5.44
N ARG A 114 9.66 -21.33 6.22
CA ARG A 114 9.73 -22.44 7.19
C ARG A 114 8.61 -22.38 8.22
N ARG A 115 8.25 -21.18 8.67
CA ARG A 115 7.14 -21.02 9.60
C ARG A 115 5.79 -21.37 8.95
N LEU A 116 5.55 -20.89 7.73
CA LEU A 116 4.34 -21.29 6.97
C LEU A 116 4.27 -22.80 6.76
N ASP A 117 5.38 -23.45 6.43
CA ASP A 117 5.42 -24.91 6.27
C ASP A 117 5.09 -25.63 7.58
N MET A 118 5.60 -25.15 8.72
CA MET A 118 5.28 -25.70 10.04
C MET A 118 3.81 -25.50 10.41
N GLU A 119 3.26 -24.30 10.22
CA GLU A 119 1.84 -23.98 10.46
C GLU A 119 0.93 -24.84 9.59
N HIS A 120 1.25 -24.99 8.30
CA HIS A 120 0.51 -25.82 7.36
C HIS A 120 0.51 -27.30 7.78
N ASN A 121 1.69 -27.82 8.14
CA ASN A 121 1.82 -29.21 8.59
C ASN A 121 1.07 -29.47 9.90
N ALA A 122 1.07 -28.51 10.83
CA ALA A 122 0.33 -28.64 12.09
C ALA A 122 -1.19 -28.71 11.87
N ILE A 123 -1.73 -27.91 10.94
CA ILE A 123 -3.16 -27.92 10.60
C ILE A 123 -3.56 -29.22 9.89
N LEU A 124 -2.70 -29.77 9.02
CA LEU A 124 -2.98 -31.03 8.33
C LEU A 124 -2.90 -32.26 9.25
N GLN A 125 -2.25 -32.16 10.40
CA GLN A 125 -2.09 -33.24 11.38
C GLN A 125 -3.11 -33.17 12.54
N SER A 126 -3.97 -32.14 12.58
CA SER A 126 -5.07 -31.98 13.55
C SER A 126 -6.40 -32.40 12.98
#